data_AF-A0AB32UWT5-F1
#
_entry.id   AF-A0AB32UWT5-F1
#
_cell.length_a   1.000
_cell.length_b   1.000
_cell.length_c   1.000
_cell.angle_alpha   90.00
_cell.angle_beta   90.00
_cell.angle_gamma   90.00
#
_symmetry.space_group_name_H-M   'P 1'
#
loop_
_entity.id
_entity.type
_entity.pdbx_description
1 polymer ?
#
loop_
_entity_poly.entity_id
_entity_poly.type
_entity_poly.pdbx_seq_one_letter_code
_entity_poly.pdbx_strand_id
1 'polypeptide(L)'
;MALNGGLRSASKLLTSSSQSLLSKSANRGFHSTGVKRMGGGHAHGHDEPYYLHAKHMYNLDRMKHQKLKMSLGVFTAFSIGVGLPVYAVIFQQKKTASG
;
A
#
# COMPACT_ATOMS: atom_id res chain seq x y z
N MET A 1 -39.13 -19.11 20.79
CA MET A 1 -37.66 -19.22 20.91
C MET A 1 -37.21 -20.51 20.24
N ALA A 2 -36.52 -20.42 19.10
CA ALA A 2 -36.05 -21.61 18.36
C ALA A 2 -34.83 -21.25 17.51
N LEU A 3 -33.62 -21.37 18.07
CA LEU A 3 -32.35 -21.29 17.32
C LEU A 3 -31.16 -21.85 18.11
N ASN A 4 -31.30 -23.02 18.75
CA ASN A 4 -30.22 -23.65 19.52
C ASN A 4 -29.59 -24.90 18.86
N GLY A 5 -29.86 -25.16 17.56
CA GLY A 5 -29.41 -26.38 16.88
C GLY A 5 -28.25 -26.26 15.88
N GLY A 6 -27.94 -25.06 15.39
CA GLY A 6 -27.04 -24.90 14.22
C GLY A 6 -25.54 -25.04 14.51
N LEU A 7 -25.11 -24.85 15.75
CA LEU A 7 -23.68 -24.77 16.11
C LEU A 7 -22.97 -26.12 16.17
N ARG A 8 -23.68 -27.24 16.29
CA ARG A 8 -23.05 -28.58 16.34
C ARG A 8 -22.73 -29.17 14.97
N SER A 9 -23.31 -28.64 13.89
CA SER A 9 -23.09 -29.19 12.53
C SER A 9 -21.86 -28.57 11.83
N ALA A 10 -21.55 -27.30 12.12
CA ALA A 10 -20.41 -26.60 11.52
C ALA A 10 -19.04 -27.12 12.01
N SER A 11 -18.96 -27.69 13.23
CA SER A 11 -17.71 -28.23 13.78
C SER A 11 -17.26 -29.51 13.07
N LYS A 12 -18.17 -30.30 12.48
CA LYS A 12 -17.80 -31.49 11.67
C LYS A 12 -17.16 -31.13 10.34
N LEU A 13 -17.54 -29.99 9.73
CA LEU A 13 -16.89 -29.48 8.52
C LEU A 13 -15.47 -28.99 8.80
N LEU A 14 -15.23 -28.41 9.98
CA LEU A 14 -13.89 -28.02 10.40
C LEU A 14 -12.99 -29.24 10.63
N THR A 15 -13.49 -30.34 11.21
CA THR A 15 -12.67 -31.54 11.44
C THR A 15 -12.36 -32.33 10.14
N SER A 16 -13.22 -32.29 9.12
CA SER A 16 -12.87 -32.85 7.79
C SER A 16 -11.92 -31.96 6.99
N SER A 17 -11.84 -30.66 7.30
CA SER A 17 -10.87 -29.77 6.65
C SER A 17 -9.43 -29.99 7.12
N SER A 18 -9.23 -30.63 8.28
CA SER A 18 -7.91 -30.91 8.87
C SER A 18 -7.03 -31.87 8.05
N GLN A 19 -7.60 -32.66 7.13
CA GLN A 19 -6.83 -33.52 6.21
C GLN A 19 -6.38 -32.78 4.93
N SER A 20 -6.89 -31.57 4.69
CA SER A 20 -6.42 -30.68 3.60
C SER A 20 -5.52 -29.54 4.08
N LEU A 21 -5.36 -29.41 5.41
CA LEU A 21 -4.42 -28.48 6.06
C LEU A 21 -3.00 -29.03 6.16
N LEU A 22 -2.68 -30.13 5.46
CA LEU A 22 -1.35 -30.32 4.88
C LEU A 22 -1.21 -29.30 3.75
N SER A 23 -1.12 -28.03 4.15
CA SER A 23 -0.55 -26.96 3.35
C SER A 23 0.80 -27.49 2.88
N LYS A 24 0.85 -27.95 1.63
CA LYS A 24 2.07 -27.92 0.86
C LYS A 24 2.66 -26.55 1.15
N SER A 25 3.76 -26.52 1.88
CA SER A 25 4.50 -25.29 2.16
C SER A 25 4.90 -24.74 0.81
N ALA A 26 4.01 -23.91 0.26
CA ALA A 26 4.27 -23.15 -0.93
C ALA A 26 5.28 -22.14 -0.44
N ASN A 27 6.55 -22.46 -0.66
CA ASN A 27 7.66 -21.54 -0.60
C ASN A 27 7.36 -20.45 -1.63
N ARG A 28 6.46 -19.52 -1.29
CA ARG A 28 6.29 -18.26 -1.99
C ARG A 28 7.51 -17.44 -1.63
N GLY A 29 8.64 -17.84 -2.21
CA GLY A 29 9.84 -17.04 -2.20
C GLY A 29 9.43 -15.65 -2.66
N PHE A 30 9.75 -14.64 -1.86
CA PHE A 30 9.69 -13.26 -2.28
C PHE A 30 10.62 -13.13 -3.48
N HIS A 31 10.07 -13.30 -4.68
CA HIS A 31 10.78 -12.96 -5.90
C HIS A 31 10.96 -11.45 -5.82
N SER A 32 12.19 -11.04 -5.54
CA SER A 32 12.68 -9.73 -5.92
C SER A 32 12.52 -9.68 -7.44
N THR A 33 11.37 -9.19 -7.91
CA THR A 33 11.22 -8.82 -9.32
C THR A 33 12.29 -7.79 -9.55
N GLY A 34 13.32 -8.18 -10.28
CA GLY A 34 14.60 -7.50 -10.32
C GLY A 34 14.46 -6.01 -10.50
N VAL A 35 15.43 -5.27 -9.96
CA VAL A 35 15.70 -3.86 -10.26
C VAL A 35 15.20 -3.55 -11.66
N LYS A 36 14.07 -2.83 -11.72
CA LYS A 36 13.52 -2.38 -12.99
C LYS A 36 14.56 -1.39 -13.50
N ARG A 37 15.43 -1.86 -14.40
CA ARG A 37 16.44 -1.02 -15.05
C ARG A 37 15.69 0.17 -15.64
N MET A 38 15.90 1.33 -15.03
CA MET A 38 15.38 2.63 -15.49
C MET A 38 16.34 3.27 -16.49
N GLY A 39 17.20 2.47 -17.14
CA GLY A 39 17.94 2.86 -18.33
C GLY A 39 17.17 2.39 -19.54
N GLY A 40 16.35 3.28 -20.11
CA GLY A 40 15.75 3.05 -21.42
C GLY A 40 16.86 2.83 -22.45
N GLY A 41 16.76 1.74 -23.21
CA GLY A 41 17.70 1.46 -24.27
C GLY A 41 17.60 2.49 -25.38
N HIS A 42 18.73 3.07 -25.74
CA HIS A 42 19.10 3.45 -27.10
C HIS A 42 20.62 3.49 -27.17
N ALA A 43 21.18 2.59 -27.98
CA ALA A 43 22.53 2.70 -28.46
C ALA A 43 22.56 3.89 -29.45
N HIS A 44 23.56 4.76 -29.28
CA HIS A 44 23.89 5.91 -30.14
C HIS A 44 22.94 7.13 -30.17
N GLY A 45 23.43 8.25 -29.61
CA GLY A 45 23.09 9.60 -30.09
C GLY A 45 22.76 10.63 -29.01
N HIS A 46 23.77 11.39 -28.58
CA HIS A 46 23.72 12.62 -27.77
C HIS A 46 23.15 12.53 -26.33
N ASP A 47 24.07 12.61 -25.37
CA ASP A 47 23.88 12.50 -23.92
C ASP A 47 23.15 13.71 -23.30
N GLU A 48 21.85 13.83 -23.51
CA GLU A 48 21.02 14.79 -22.79
C GLU A 48 19.76 14.11 -22.21
N PRO A 49 19.55 14.15 -20.88
CA PRO A 49 18.38 13.53 -20.27
C PRO A 49 17.10 14.11 -20.87
N TYR A 50 16.15 13.23 -21.22
CA TYR A 50 14.83 13.54 -21.80
C TYR A 50 14.06 14.69 -21.11
N TYR A 51 14.38 15.00 -19.85
CA TYR A 51 13.81 16.10 -19.08
C TYR A 51 14.36 17.50 -19.45
N LEU A 52 15.58 17.61 -20.01
CA LEU A 52 16.21 18.89 -20.34
C LEU A 52 15.62 19.55 -21.60
N HIS A 53 15.23 18.76 -22.60
CA HIS A 53 14.61 19.24 -23.84
C HIS A 53 13.12 18.90 -23.95
N ALA A 54 12.47 18.59 -22.82
CA ALA A 54 11.04 18.29 -22.81
C ALA A 54 10.22 19.55 -23.16
N LYS A 55 9.26 19.41 -24.07
CA LYS A 55 8.32 20.49 -24.42
C LYS A 55 7.46 20.97 -23.23
N HIS A 56 7.25 20.11 -22.24
CA HIS A 56 6.47 20.39 -21.05
C HIS A 56 7.32 20.17 -19.79
N MET A 57 7.26 21.11 -18.84
CA MET A 57 8.01 21.01 -17.58
C MET A 57 7.68 19.74 -16.78
N TYR A 58 6.41 19.33 -16.79
CA TYR A 58 5.98 18.12 -16.07
C TYR A 58 5.45 17.09 -17.05
N ASN A 59 6.07 15.91 -17.06
CA ASN A 59 5.58 14.77 -17.81
C ASN A 59 4.86 13.78 -16.90
N LEU A 60 3.69 14.20 -16.42
CA LEU A 60 2.86 13.45 -15.48
C LEU A 60 2.29 12.16 -16.09
N ASP A 61 1.96 12.19 -17.39
CA ASP A 61 1.35 11.05 -18.11
C ASP A 61 2.33 9.87 -18.27
N ARG A 62 3.64 10.15 -18.35
CA ARG A 62 4.69 9.11 -18.38
C ARG A 62 4.97 8.50 -17.00
N MET A 63 4.30 8.95 -15.92
CA MET A 63 4.52 8.41 -14.59
C MET A 63 3.81 7.05 -14.41
N LYS A 64 4.58 5.99 -14.14
CA LYS A 64 3.99 4.68 -13.84
C LYS A 64 3.12 4.75 -12.58
N HIS A 65 1.88 4.25 -12.69
CA HIS A 65 0.84 4.28 -11.64
C HIS A 65 0.49 5.71 -11.16
N GLN A 66 0.41 6.67 -12.08
CA GLN A 66 0.14 8.08 -11.80
C GLN A 66 -1.07 8.29 -10.90
N LYS A 67 -2.23 7.72 -11.22
CA LYS A 67 -3.47 7.92 -10.44
C LYS A 67 -3.30 7.51 -8.97
N LEU A 68 -2.63 6.38 -8.73
CA LEU A 68 -2.36 5.88 -7.37
C LEU A 68 -1.39 6.81 -6.62
N LYS A 69 -0.34 7.29 -7.28
CA LYS A 69 0.64 8.19 -6.65
C LYS A 69 0.05 9.55 -6.35
N MET A 70 -0.76 10.10 -7.25
CA MET A 70 -1.42 11.39 -7.04
C MET A 70 -2.47 11.29 -5.93
N SER A 71 -3.32 10.26 -5.91
CA SER A 71 -4.30 10.09 -4.84
C SER A 71 -3.64 9.84 -3.48
N LEU A 72 -2.61 8.99 -3.42
CA LEU A 72 -1.84 8.76 -2.19
C LEU A 72 -1.14 10.02 -1.71
N GLY A 73 -0.56 10.81 -2.62
CA GLY A 73 0.09 12.07 -2.30
C GLY A 73 -0.90 13.07 -1.69
N VAL A 74 -2.06 13.24 -2.31
CA VAL A 74 -3.12 14.13 -1.79
C VAL A 74 -3.64 13.64 -0.44
N PHE A 75 -3.91 12.34 -0.30
CA PHE A 75 -4.39 11.76 0.95
C PHE A 75 -3.39 11.95 2.09
N THR A 76 -2.09 11.78 1.80
CA THR A 76 -1.02 11.96 2.79
C THR A 76 -0.92 13.41 3.22
N ALA A 77 -0.91 14.34 2.27
CA ALA A 77 -0.84 15.78 2.57
C ALA A 77 -2.05 16.24 3.41
N PHE A 78 -3.25 15.79 3.05
CA PHE A 78 -4.46 16.09 3.82
C PHE A 78 -4.41 15.50 5.23
N SER A 79 -3.99 14.23 5.36
CA SER A 79 -3.90 13.55 6.65
C SER A 79 -2.92 14.24 7.60
N ILE A 80 -1.79 14.74 7.09
CA ILE A 80 -0.84 15.52 7.89
C ILE A 80 -1.44 16.89 8.26
N GLY A 81 -2.08 17.56 7.31
CA GLY A 81 -2.70 18.88 7.53
C GLY A 81 -3.77 18.88 8.62
N VAL A 82 -4.55 17.80 8.74
CA VAL A 82 -5.58 17.66 9.80
C VAL A 82 -5.04 16.95 11.04
N GLY A 83 -4.19 15.94 10.87
CA GLY A 83 -3.68 15.11 11.96
C GLY A 83 -2.79 15.87 12.93
N LEU A 84 -1.91 16.75 12.43
CA LEU A 84 -0.99 17.52 13.29
C LEU A 84 -1.73 18.48 14.25
N PRO A 85 -2.70 19.31 13.80
CA PRO A 85 -3.48 20.16 14.70
C PRO A 85 -4.25 19.37 15.76
N VAL A 86 -4.91 18.27 15.38
CA VAL A 86 -5.67 17.42 16.33
C VAL A 86 -4.73 16.84 17.39
N TYR A 87 -3.57 16.33 16.97
CA TYR A 87 -2.57 15.82 17.89
C TYR A 87 -2.07 16.91 18.85
N ALA A 88 -1.83 18.12 18.35
CA ALA A 88 -1.39 19.24 19.18
C ALA A 88 -2.43 19.60 20.27
N VAL A 89 -3.71 19.60 19.94
CA VAL A 89 -4.79 19.83 20.92
C VAL A 89 -4.82 18.73 21.98
N ILE A 90 -4.75 17.46 21.58
CA ILE A 90 -4.70 16.33 22.51
C ILE A 90 -3.48 16.46 23.44
N PHE A 91 -2.32 16.80 22.88
CA PHE A 91 -1.10 16.99 23.64
C PHE A 91 -1.24 18.13 24.67
N GLN A 92 -1.87 19.25 24.30
CA GLN A 92 -2.14 20.36 25.22
C GLN A 92 -3.10 19.95 26.35
N GLN A 93 -4.21 19.29 26.01
CA GLN A 93 -5.17 18.80 27.00
C GLN A 93 -4.53 17.83 28.00
N LYS A 94 -3.65 16.93 27.53
CA LYS A 94 -2.91 16.01 28.41
C LYS A 94 -1.97 16.72 29.37
N LYS A 95 -1.39 17.85 28.97
CA LYS A 95 -0.55 18.68 29.87
C LYS A 95 -1.39 19.46 30.89
N THR A 96 -2.58 19.91 30.51
CA THR A 96 -3.48 20.66 31.42
C THR A 96 -4.19 19.73 32.41
N ALA A 97 -4.54 18.50 32.01
CA ALA A 97 -5.23 17.53 32.86
C ALA A 97 -4.34 16.86 33.93
N SER A 98 -3.02 17.00 33.83
CA SER A 98 -2.06 16.47 34.83
C SER A 98 -1.72 17.47 35.94
N GLY A 99 -2.43 18.60 36.01
CA GLY A 99 -2.29 19.61 37.07
C GLY A 99 -3.21 19.36 38.24
#